data_AF-A0A382HWC8-F1
#
_entry.id   AF-A0A382HWC8-F1
#
_cell.length_a   1.000
_cell.length_b   1.000
_cell.length_c   1.000
_cell.angle_alpha   90.00
_cell.angle_beta   90.00
_cell.angle_gamma   90.00
#
_symmetry.space_group_name_H-M   'P 1'
#
loop_
_entity.id
_entity.type
_entity.pdbx_description
1 polymer ?
#
loop_
_entity_poly.entity_id
_entity_poly.type
_entity_poly.pdbx_seq_one_letter_code
_entity_poly.pdbx_strand_id
1 'polypeptide(L)'
;MRPILTVSEGLVDEKDEHIVITYGSVGDDELVARISPPTNGVLTLQLLIDESRTDAEEVALEVRRRVNWLFIELGERRPWNYAQYHINTGSNLYGDVHFGFVPSSR
;
A
#
# COMPACT_ATOMS: atom_id res chain seq x y z
N MET A 1 -13.74 -17.48 -9.07
CA MET A 1 -13.52 -16.20 -9.78
C MET A 1 -12.42 -15.44 -9.09
N ARG A 2 -11.53 -14.78 -9.86
CA ARG A 2 -10.60 -13.80 -9.30
C ARG A 2 -11.38 -12.50 -9.05
N PRO A 3 -11.16 -11.82 -7.91
CA PRO A 3 -11.78 -10.51 -7.70
C PRO A 3 -11.23 -9.53 -8.75
N ILE A 4 -12.11 -8.72 -9.33
CA ILE A 4 -11.70 -7.55 -10.12
C ILE A 4 -11.52 -6.44 -9.11
N LEU A 5 -10.26 -6.02 -8.92
CA LEU A 5 -9.92 -4.92 -8.03
C LEU A 5 -9.52 -3.69 -8.85
N THR A 6 -9.90 -2.52 -8.36
CA THR A 6 -9.40 -1.24 -8.83
C THR A 6 -8.83 -0.46 -7.66
N VAL A 7 -7.87 0.42 -7.95
CA VAL A 7 -7.30 1.36 -6.97
C VAL A 7 -7.84 2.74 -7.27
N SER A 8 -8.31 3.43 -6.24
CA SER A 8 -8.79 4.81 -6.34
C SER A 8 -8.16 5.63 -5.22
N GLU A 9 -7.76 6.86 -5.53
CA GLU A 9 -7.21 7.75 -4.51
C GLU A 9 -8.32 8.33 -3.62
N GLY A 10 -8.07 8.42 -2.31
CA GLY A 10 -9.03 8.93 -1.35
C GLY A 10 -8.54 8.87 0.10
N LEU A 11 -9.40 9.21 1.04
CA LEU A 11 -9.08 9.14 2.47
C LEU A 11 -9.22 7.71 2.99
N VAL A 12 -8.26 7.27 3.78
CA VAL A 12 -8.30 6.00 4.53
C VAL A 12 -8.52 6.33 6.00
N ASP A 13 -9.46 5.65 6.66
CA ASP A 13 -9.67 5.79 8.10
C ASP A 13 -8.55 5.09 8.86
N GLU A 14 -7.79 5.85 9.66
CA GLU A 14 -6.67 5.34 10.45
C GLU A 14 -7.10 4.42 11.60
N LYS A 15 -8.39 4.44 11.98
CA LYS A 15 -8.93 3.59 13.05
C LYS A 15 -9.30 2.19 12.54
N ASP A 16 -9.62 2.09 11.26
CA ASP A 16 -9.92 0.84 10.59
C ASP A 16 -8.63 0.10 10.19
N GLU A 17 -8.77 -1.18 9.82
CA GLU A 17 -7.63 -1.93 9.32
C GLU A 17 -7.12 -1.31 8.02
N HIS A 18 -5.82 -1.20 7.88
CA HIS A 18 -5.20 -0.69 6.68
C HIS A 18 -3.76 -1.18 6.57
N ILE A 19 -3.20 -1.03 5.37
CA ILE A 19 -1.77 -1.21 5.15
C ILE A 19 -1.15 0.18 5.06
N VAL A 20 -0.08 0.38 5.82
CA VAL A 20 0.79 1.55 5.69
C VAL A 20 1.86 1.27 4.65
N ILE A 21 2.24 2.29 3.91
CA ILE A 21 3.29 2.23 2.89
C ILE A 21 4.35 3.24 3.27
N THR A 22 5.57 2.76 3.44
CA THR A 22 6.73 3.59 3.73
C THR A 22 7.66 3.65 2.52
N TYR A 23 8.42 4.75 2.40
CA TYR A 23 9.40 4.97 1.34
C TYR A 23 10.79 5.27 1.92
N GLY A 24 11.82 4.65 1.37
CA GLY A 24 13.21 4.86 1.75
C GLY A 24 13.92 3.57 2.16
N SER A 25 15.09 3.71 2.78
CA SER A 25 15.84 2.57 3.29
C SER A 25 15.21 2.03 4.57
N VAL A 26 15.09 0.70 4.71
CA VAL A 26 14.57 0.05 5.92
C VAL A 26 15.22 0.62 7.19
N GLY A 27 14.40 1.21 8.08
CA GLY A 27 14.85 1.80 9.35
C GLY A 27 15.11 3.31 9.29
N ASP A 28 15.10 3.90 8.10
CA ASP A 28 15.09 5.35 7.82
C ASP A 28 13.97 5.68 6.82
N ASP A 29 12.97 4.81 6.73
CA ASP A 29 11.83 4.91 5.83
C ASP A 29 10.71 5.75 6.45
N GLU A 30 10.05 6.54 5.61
CA GLU A 30 9.01 7.47 6.05
C GLU A 30 7.62 7.01 5.59
N LEU A 31 6.58 7.33 6.35
CA LEU A 31 5.20 7.04 5.93
C LEU A 31 4.79 7.93 4.76
N VAL A 32 4.47 7.32 3.62
CA VAL A 32 4.10 8.05 2.39
C VAL A 32 2.69 7.73 1.89
N ALA A 33 2.09 6.61 2.31
CA ALA A 33 0.72 6.30 1.94
C ALA A 33 0.04 5.30 2.88
N ARG A 34 -1.28 5.18 2.73
CA ARG A 34 -2.10 4.13 3.32
C ARG A 34 -3.01 3.51 2.26
N ILE A 35 -3.35 2.25 2.43
CA ILE A 35 -4.33 1.57 1.59
C ILE A 35 -5.34 0.78 2.43
N SER A 36 -6.62 0.98 2.15
CA SER A 36 -7.71 0.28 2.84
C SER A 36 -7.90 -1.15 2.29
N PRO A 37 -8.56 -2.04 3.04
CA PRO A 37 -9.11 -3.27 2.47
C PRO A 37 -10.08 -2.95 1.32
N PRO A 38 -10.26 -3.90 0.38
CA PRO A 38 -11.14 -3.69 -0.75
C PRO A 38 -12.61 -3.62 -0.30
N THR A 39 -13.27 -2.50 -0.59
CA THR A 39 -14.71 -2.31 -0.35
C THR A 39 -15.42 -2.23 -1.69
N ASN A 40 -16.36 -3.15 -1.95
CA ASN A 40 -17.05 -3.28 -3.25
C ASN A 40 -16.07 -3.37 -4.45
N GLY A 41 -14.92 -4.01 -4.25
CA GLY A 41 -13.89 -4.19 -5.29
C GLY A 41 -12.94 -2.99 -5.47
N VAL A 42 -13.07 -1.95 -4.66
CA VAL A 42 -12.20 -0.76 -4.70
C VAL A 42 -11.27 -0.76 -3.50
N LEU A 43 -9.97 -0.64 -3.76
CA LEU A 43 -8.95 -0.31 -2.77
C LEU A 43 -8.78 1.20 -2.75
N THR A 44 -8.90 1.83 -1.57
CA THR A 44 -8.67 3.26 -1.43
C THR A 44 -7.21 3.51 -1.05
N LEU A 45 -6.48 4.23 -1.90
CA LEU A 45 -5.10 4.65 -1.68
C LEU A 45 -5.08 6.12 -1.20
N GLN A 46 -4.58 6.36 0.00
CA GLN A 46 -4.33 7.70 0.51
C GLN A 46 -2.85 8.00 0.39
N LEU A 47 -2.48 8.97 -0.45
CA LEU A 47 -1.11 9.50 -0.47
C LEU A 47 -0.95 10.52 0.68
N LEU A 48 0.18 10.42 1.38
CA LEU A 48 0.56 11.24 2.54
C LEU A 48 1.92 11.94 2.30
N ILE A 49 2.32 12.04 1.03
CA ILE A 49 3.62 12.60 0.63
C ILE A 49 3.60 14.10 0.83
N ASP A 50 4.64 14.61 1.51
CA ASP A 50 4.85 16.04 1.65
C ASP A 50 5.19 16.68 0.29
N GLU A 51 4.38 17.64 -0.15
CA GLU A 51 4.56 18.35 -1.43
C GLU A 51 5.83 19.20 -1.49
N SER A 52 6.46 19.51 -0.34
CA SER A 52 7.73 20.23 -0.28
C SER A 52 8.95 19.38 -0.65
N ARG A 53 8.78 18.05 -0.73
CA ARG A 53 9.82 17.14 -1.18
C ARG A 53 10.14 17.34 -2.66
N THR A 54 11.42 17.29 -2.99
CA THR A 54 11.88 17.42 -4.39
C THR A 54 11.55 16.22 -5.26
N ASP A 55 11.33 15.06 -4.66
CA ASP A 55 11.05 13.77 -5.31
C ASP A 55 9.59 13.32 -5.17
N ALA A 56 8.68 14.20 -4.71
CA ALA A 56 7.30 13.84 -4.35
C ALA A 56 6.54 13.08 -5.46
N GLU A 57 6.69 13.49 -6.72
CA GLU A 57 6.04 12.85 -7.86
C GLU A 57 6.61 11.46 -8.15
N GLU A 58 7.93 11.28 -8.01
CA GLU A 58 8.61 9.99 -8.20
C GLU A 58 8.18 8.99 -7.13
N VAL A 59 8.15 9.43 -5.86
CA VAL A 59 7.63 8.63 -4.73
C VAL A 59 6.19 8.21 -4.99
N ALA A 60 5.32 9.15 -5.38
CA ALA A 60 3.92 8.86 -5.66
C ALA A 60 3.75 7.85 -6.81
N LEU A 61 4.55 7.98 -7.86
CA LEU A 61 4.53 7.06 -9.00
C LEU A 61 4.97 5.64 -8.59
N GLU A 62 6.05 5.52 -7.82
CA GLU A 62 6.56 4.21 -7.39
C GLU A 62 5.61 3.53 -6.40
N VAL A 63 5.00 4.29 -5.48
CA VAL A 63 3.93 3.79 -4.59
C VAL A 63 2.75 3.23 -5.40
N ARG A 64 2.23 4.00 -6.37
CA ARG A 64 1.13 3.54 -7.24
C ARG A 64 1.49 2.28 -8.00
N ARG A 65 2.70 2.23 -8.57
CA ARG A 65 3.21 1.07 -9.30
C ARG A 65 3.29 -0.16 -8.41
N ARG A 66 3.85 -0.03 -7.21
CA ARG A 66 4.00 -1.14 -6.26
C ARG A 66 2.65 -1.66 -5.76
N VAL A 67 1.70 -0.76 -5.49
CA VAL A 67 0.31 -1.09 -5.13
C VAL A 67 -0.39 -1.84 -6.26
N ASN A 68 -0.31 -1.34 -7.50
CA ASN A 68 -0.91 -2.00 -8.66
C ASN A 68 -0.31 -3.40 -8.87
N TRP A 69 1.01 -3.53 -8.76
CA TRP A 69 1.68 -4.82 -8.84
C TRP A 69 1.12 -5.81 -7.80
N LEU A 70 1.08 -5.41 -6.53
CA LEU A 70 0.72 -6.28 -5.41
C LEU A 70 -0.74 -6.74 -5.47
N PHE A 71 -1.66 -5.83 -5.80
CA PHE A 71 -3.09 -6.09 -5.70
C PHE A 71 -3.77 -6.48 -7.03
N ILE A 72 -3.20 -6.07 -8.17
CA ILE A 72 -3.82 -6.24 -9.48
C ILE A 72 -2.98 -7.19 -10.36
N GLU A 73 -1.73 -6.82 -10.63
CA GLU A 73 -0.92 -7.51 -11.65
C GLU A 73 -0.50 -8.92 -11.24
N LEU A 74 -0.18 -9.12 -9.95
CA LEU A 74 0.17 -10.43 -9.40
C LEU A 74 -0.96 -11.45 -9.59
N GLY A 75 -2.20 -10.99 -9.73
CA GLY A 75 -3.35 -11.83 -10.06
C GLY A 75 -3.74 -12.80 -8.94
N GLU A 76 -3.40 -12.45 -7.70
CA GLU A 76 -3.64 -13.29 -6.52
C GLU A 76 -5.13 -13.54 -6.29
N ARG A 77 -5.45 -14.74 -5.80
CA ARG A 77 -6.86 -15.11 -5.58
C ARG A 77 -7.46 -14.36 -4.41
N ARG A 78 -6.64 -14.02 -3.41
CA ARG A 78 -7.01 -13.26 -2.21
C ARG A 78 -5.99 -12.14 -1.98
N PRO A 79 -6.04 -11.05 -2.77
CA PRO A 79 -4.98 -10.04 -2.77
C PRO A 79 -4.75 -9.40 -1.40
N TRP A 80 -5.80 -9.09 -0.64
CA TRP A 80 -5.67 -8.53 0.71
C TRP A 80 -4.96 -9.47 1.69
N ASN A 81 -5.35 -10.75 1.74
CA ASN A 81 -4.69 -11.75 2.57
C ASN A 81 -3.24 -11.99 2.13
N TYR A 82 -2.98 -11.98 0.82
CA TYR A 82 -1.63 -12.11 0.30
C TYR A 82 -0.76 -10.92 0.71
N ALA A 83 -1.28 -9.68 0.63
CA ALA A 83 -0.55 -8.50 1.07
C ALA A 83 -0.16 -8.59 2.56
N GLN A 84 -1.07 -9.03 3.44
CA GLN A 84 -0.77 -9.28 4.86
C GLN A 84 0.35 -10.33 5.05
N TYR A 85 0.36 -11.38 4.24
CA TYR A 85 1.45 -12.36 4.24
C TYR A 85 2.76 -11.75 3.71
N HIS A 86 2.71 -11.04 2.58
CA HIS A 86 3.85 -10.45 1.88
C HIS A 86 4.66 -9.52 2.78
N ILE A 87 3.99 -8.72 3.61
CA ILE A 87 4.59 -7.79 4.59
C ILE A 87 5.63 -8.49 5.48
N ASN A 88 5.44 -9.76 5.81
CA ASN A 88 6.31 -10.54 6.69
C ASN A 88 7.40 -11.33 5.93
N THR A 89 7.51 -11.14 4.62
CA THR A 89 8.50 -11.85 3.78
C THR A 89 9.69 -10.96 3.48
N GLY A 90 10.85 -11.56 3.21
CA GLY A 90 12.04 -10.81 2.74
C GLY A 90 11.80 -10.04 1.44
N SER A 91 10.78 -10.40 0.66
CA SER A 91 10.39 -9.66 -0.55
C SER A 91 9.87 -8.24 -0.25
N ASN A 92 9.41 -7.99 0.97
CA ASN A 92 9.00 -6.66 1.43
C ASN A 92 10.20 -5.73 1.66
N LEU A 93 11.43 -6.26 1.78
CA LEU A 93 12.63 -5.49 2.04
C LEU A 93 13.38 -5.06 0.77
N TYR A 94 12.89 -5.45 -0.42
CA TYR A 94 13.52 -5.08 -1.70
C TYR A 94 12.94 -3.78 -2.26
N GLY A 95 13.84 -2.89 -2.66
CA GLY A 95 13.50 -1.56 -3.16
C GLY A 95 13.16 -0.61 -2.02
N ASP A 96 12.68 0.58 -2.37
CA ASP A 96 12.43 1.64 -1.40
C ASP A 96 10.98 1.66 -0.90
N VAL A 97 10.06 0.90 -1.50
CA VAL A 97 8.65 0.84 -1.06
C VAL A 97 8.43 -0.39 -0.18
N HIS A 98 8.09 -0.14 1.08
CA HIS A 98 7.80 -1.17 2.07
C HIS A 98 6.34 -1.09 2.53
N PHE A 99 5.80 -2.23 2.95
CA PHE A 99 4.44 -2.35 3.44
C PHE A 99 4.42 -2.76 4.91
N GLY A 100 3.50 -2.19 5.69
CA GLY A 100 3.20 -2.57 7.06
C GLY A 100 1.69 -2.77 7.27
N PHE A 101 1.29 -3.65 8.18
CA PHE A 101 -0.13 -3.91 8.45
C PHE A 101 -0.57 -3.32 9.78
N VAL A 102 -1.66 -2.56 9.77
CA VAL A 102 -2.28 -1.99 10.97
C VAL A 102 -3.66 -2.65 11.13
N PRO A 103 -3.88 -3.42 12.21
CA PRO A 103 -5.19 -3.98 12.50
C PRO A 103 -6.15 -2.89 12.99
N SER A 104 -7.46 -3.09 12.79
CA SER A 104 -8.49 -2.22 13.39
C SER A 104 -8.31 -2.13 14.89
N SER A 105 -8.36 -0.91 15.42
CA SER A 105 -8.43 -0.68 16.87
C SER A 105 -9.87 -0.86 17.30
N ARG A 106 -10.17 -1.97 18.00
CA ARG A 106 -11.48 -2.21 18.63
C ARG A 106 -11.69 -1.33 19.86
#